data_AF-A0A0F6WQF6-F1
#
_entry.id   AF-A0A0F6WQF6-F1
#
_cell.length_a   1.000
_cell.length_b   1.000
_cell.length_c   1.000
_cell.angle_alpha   90.00
_cell.angle_beta   90.00
_cell.angle_gamma   90.00
#
_symmetry.space_group_name_H-M   'P 1'
#
loop_
_entity.id
_entity.type
_entity.pdbx_description
1 polymer ?
#
loop_
_entity_poly.entity_id
_entity_poly.type
_entity_poly.pdbx_seq_one_letter_code
_entity_poly.pdbx_strand_id
1 'polypeptide(L)'
;MTRNREFGWEEVGPSQEGERLTLSDEAVRHMVDINERFKALQAEHPIVLQDSEYDMEKYQLLNEIYEPLYLEVINFLSLSGLMISFDWMDWEEGKYWLESDRPNKWESMDVETARQMITALVRADYFGYSTPTGFLESGNFLAVLDHLTGMITRGQR
;
A
#
# COMPACT_ATOMS: atom_id res chain seq x y z
N MET A 1 9.59 22.18 7.77
CA MET A 1 10.36 20.99 7.30
C MET A 1 11.25 20.56 8.44
N THR A 2 10.80 19.54 9.18
CA THR A 2 11.54 19.03 10.34
C THR A 2 12.13 17.70 9.90
N ARG A 3 13.41 17.69 9.52
CA ARG A 3 14.10 16.45 9.14
C ARG A 3 14.31 15.59 10.39
N ASN A 4 13.61 14.48 10.50
CA ASN A 4 13.90 13.48 11.52
C ASN A 4 15.08 12.62 11.04
N ARG A 5 16.28 12.95 11.53
CA ARG A 5 17.57 12.50 11.01
C ARG A 5 17.95 11.06 11.41
N GLU A 6 17.08 10.34 12.10
CA GLU A 6 17.37 9.01 12.66
C GLU A 6 16.92 7.83 11.78
N PHE A 7 16.05 8.03 10.79
CA PHE A 7 15.46 6.91 10.03
C PHE A 7 15.55 7.00 8.50
N GLY A 8 16.33 7.93 7.94
CA GLY A 8 16.65 7.93 6.51
C GLY A 8 15.51 8.26 5.54
N TRP A 9 14.31 8.59 6.03
CA TRP A 9 13.18 9.03 5.20
C TRP A 9 13.04 10.54 5.25
N GLU A 10 12.89 11.17 4.08
CA GLU A 10 12.48 12.56 4.00
C GLU A 10 10.98 12.65 4.28
N GLU A 11 10.59 13.42 5.31
CA GLU A 11 9.21 13.92 5.40
C GLU A 11 8.93 14.76 4.15
N VAL A 12 8.22 14.16 3.19
CA VAL A 12 7.54 14.93 2.16
C VAL A 12 6.51 15.79 2.89
N GLY A 13 6.72 17.11 2.85
CA GLY A 13 5.94 18.10 3.61
C GLY A 13 4.47 18.21 3.19
N PRO A 14 3.79 19.24 3.73
CA PRO A 14 2.62 19.12 4.58
C PRO A 14 1.42 18.39 3.93
N SER A 15 0.57 17.83 4.78
CA SER A 15 -0.81 17.46 4.47
C SER A 15 -1.47 18.55 3.62
N GLN A 16 -1.79 18.20 2.38
CA GLN A 16 -2.62 19.03 1.54
C GLN A 16 -4.08 18.65 1.80
N GLU A 17 -4.60 18.97 2.98
CA GLU A 17 -6.04 19.01 3.19
C GLU A 17 -6.61 20.00 2.16
N GLY A 18 -7.26 19.48 1.12
CA GLY A 18 -7.89 20.28 0.07
C GLY A 18 -7.12 20.45 -1.25
N GLU A 19 -5.91 19.91 -1.45
CA GLU A 19 -5.42 19.77 -2.83
C GLU A 19 -6.03 18.54 -3.49
N ARG A 20 -6.73 18.81 -4.58
CA ARG A 20 -7.26 17.80 -5.47
C ARG A 20 -6.12 16.92 -5.95
N LEU A 21 -6.22 15.61 -5.76
CA LEU A 21 -5.22 14.65 -6.25
C LEU A 21 -5.07 14.83 -7.77
N THR A 22 -3.89 15.24 -8.23
CA THR A 22 -3.58 15.39 -9.66
C THR A 22 -2.51 14.41 -10.11
N LEU A 23 -2.93 13.23 -10.56
CA LEU A 23 -2.08 12.33 -11.32
C LEU A 23 -2.13 12.67 -12.81
N SER A 24 -0.96 12.58 -13.46
CA SER A 24 -0.85 12.59 -14.92
C SER A 24 -1.41 11.30 -15.52
N ASP A 25 -1.81 11.31 -16.78
CA ASP A 25 -2.27 10.10 -17.47
C ASP A 25 -1.19 9.00 -17.48
N GLU A 26 0.08 9.39 -17.53
CA GLU A 26 1.21 8.47 -17.43
C GLU A 26 1.29 7.83 -16.04
N ALA A 27 1.15 8.61 -14.97
CA ALA A 27 1.14 8.09 -13.61
C ALA A 27 -0.06 7.16 -13.36
N VAL A 28 -1.24 7.48 -13.92
CA VAL A 28 -2.41 6.59 -13.85
C VAL A 28 -2.15 5.28 -14.58
N ARG A 29 -1.55 5.32 -15.78
CA ARG A 29 -1.18 4.09 -16.52
C ARG A 29 -0.16 3.26 -15.77
N HIS A 30 0.84 3.91 -15.15
CA HIS A 30 1.85 3.21 -14.36
C HIS A 30 1.22 2.54 -13.13
N MET A 31 0.29 3.21 -12.46
CA MET A 31 -0.44 2.64 -11.33
C MET A 31 -1.27 1.40 -11.75
N VAL A 32 -1.92 1.46 -12.92
CA VAL A 32 -2.65 0.31 -13.47
C VAL A 32 -1.71 -0.84 -13.80
N ASP A 33 -0.57 -0.56 -14.46
CA ASP A 33 0.44 -1.58 -14.78
C ASP A 33 0.96 -2.30 -13.53
N ILE A 34 1.33 -1.51 -12.52
CA ILE A 34 1.74 -1.99 -11.20
C ILE A 34 0.68 -2.93 -10.61
N ASN A 35 -0.59 -2.51 -10.60
CA ASN A 35 -1.68 -3.26 -10.00
C ASN A 35 -1.91 -4.60 -10.72
N GLU A 36 -1.89 -4.60 -12.05
CA GLU A 36 -2.06 -5.82 -12.85
C GLU A 36 -0.86 -6.78 -12.70
N ARG A 37 0.37 -6.25 -12.65
CA ARG A 37 1.57 -7.06 -12.36
C ARG A 37 1.51 -7.67 -10.96
N PHE A 38 0.97 -6.95 -9.99
CA PHE A 38 0.77 -7.46 -8.63
C PHE A 38 -0.21 -8.63 -8.60
N LYS A 39 -1.36 -8.49 -9.26
CA LYS A 39 -2.36 -9.57 -9.36
C LYS A 39 -1.80 -10.80 -10.07
N ALA A 40 -1.07 -10.60 -11.16
CA ALA A 40 -0.43 -11.69 -11.89
C ALA A 40 0.59 -12.44 -11.02
N LEU A 41 1.44 -11.69 -10.30
CA LEU A 41 2.45 -12.25 -9.41
C LEU A 41 1.82 -13.03 -8.26
N GLN A 42 0.72 -12.53 -7.69
CA GLN A 42 -0.03 -13.22 -6.63
C GLN A 42 -0.72 -14.50 -7.13
N ALA A 43 -1.21 -14.50 -8.37
CA ALA A 43 -1.80 -15.70 -8.98
C ALA A 43 -0.75 -16.78 -9.25
N GLU A 44 0.46 -16.39 -9.67
CA GLU A 44 1.56 -17.32 -9.96
C GLU A 44 2.26 -17.82 -8.68
N HIS A 45 2.46 -16.93 -7.71
CA HIS A 45 3.21 -17.17 -6.49
C HIS A 45 2.39 -16.75 -5.26
N PRO A 46 1.33 -17.49 -4.91
CA PRO A 46 0.46 -17.11 -3.80
C PRO A 46 1.20 -17.14 -2.47
N ILE A 47 1.05 -16.05 -1.70
CA ILE A 47 1.50 -15.96 -0.31
C ILE A 47 0.43 -16.66 0.54
N VAL A 48 0.70 -17.90 0.96
CA VAL A 48 -0.23 -18.72 1.75
C VAL A 48 0.26 -18.81 3.19
N LEU A 49 -0.58 -18.36 4.14
CA LEU A 49 -0.44 -18.66 5.56
C LEU A 49 -0.75 -20.15 5.76
N GLN A 50 0.25 -21.03 5.71
CA GLN A 50 0.09 -22.41 6.20
C GLN A 50 0.63 -22.48 7.63
N ASP A 51 -0.27 -22.76 8.57
CA ASP A 51 0.00 -22.92 10.01
C ASP A 51 0.95 -24.08 10.35
N SER A 52 1.36 -24.92 9.39
CA SER A 52 1.95 -26.23 9.73
C SER A 52 3.42 -26.45 9.39
N GLU A 53 4.13 -25.55 8.71
CA GLU A 53 5.60 -25.60 8.60
C GLU A 53 6.12 -24.30 7.97
N TYR A 54 6.76 -23.46 8.79
CA TYR A 54 7.42 -22.25 8.33
C TYR A 54 8.64 -22.64 7.48
N ASP A 55 8.45 -22.69 6.16
CA ASP A 55 9.49 -22.99 5.19
C ASP A 55 10.29 -21.71 4.87
N MET A 56 11.45 -21.58 5.53
CA MET A 56 12.37 -20.47 5.36
C MET A 56 12.87 -20.29 3.93
N GLU A 57 13.12 -21.39 3.19
CA GLU A 57 13.65 -21.33 1.83
C GLU A 57 12.57 -20.82 0.88
N LYS A 58 11.33 -21.33 1.03
CA LYS A 58 10.17 -20.82 0.29
C LYS A 58 9.91 -19.34 0.59
N TYR A 59 10.02 -18.93 1.85
CA TYR A 59 9.82 -17.54 2.25
C TYR A 59 10.88 -16.61 1.66
N GLN A 60 12.16 -17.03 1.65
CA GLN A 60 13.25 -16.27 1.01
C GLN A 60 13.02 -16.15 -0.50
N LEU A 61 12.70 -17.25 -1.18
CA LEU A 61 12.40 -17.23 -2.61
C LEU A 61 11.23 -16.30 -2.95
N LEU A 62 10.15 -16.34 -2.17
CA LEU A 62 9.02 -15.41 -2.35
C LEU A 62 9.44 -13.96 -2.13
N ASN A 63 10.27 -13.67 -1.13
CA ASN A 63 10.79 -12.30 -0.96
C ASN A 63 11.59 -11.84 -2.18
N GLU A 64 12.48 -12.68 -2.71
CA GLU A 64 13.27 -12.34 -3.92
C GLU A 64 12.37 -12.11 -5.15
N ILE A 65 11.31 -12.90 -5.30
CA ILE A 65 10.33 -12.77 -6.39
C ILE A 65 9.55 -11.45 -6.28
N TYR A 66 9.11 -11.09 -5.07
CA TYR A 66 8.26 -9.92 -4.84
C TYR A 66 9.03 -8.61 -4.68
N GLU A 67 10.30 -8.65 -4.26
CA GLU A 67 11.12 -7.48 -3.95
C GLU A 67 11.15 -6.43 -5.06
N PRO A 68 11.38 -6.77 -6.36
CA PRO A 68 11.44 -5.76 -7.41
C PRO A 68 10.15 -4.96 -7.56
N LEU A 69 9.00 -5.64 -7.50
CA LEU A 69 7.69 -5.01 -7.65
C LEU A 69 7.28 -4.25 -6.38
N TYR A 70 7.63 -4.77 -5.21
CA TYR A 70 7.45 -4.08 -3.93
C TYR A 70 8.21 -2.74 -3.93
N LEU A 71 9.50 -2.74 -4.28
CA LEU A 71 10.32 -1.52 -4.34
C LEU A 71 9.76 -0.50 -5.35
N GLU A 72 9.29 -0.98 -6.51
CA GLU A 72 8.64 -0.12 -7.51
C GLU A 72 7.38 0.53 -6.96
N VAL A 73 6.52 -0.22 -6.27
CA VAL A 73 5.30 0.32 -5.64
C VAL A 73 5.61 1.35 -4.59
N ILE A 74 6.53 1.05 -3.68
CA ILE A 74 6.89 1.95 -2.59
C ILE A 74 7.45 3.27 -3.14
N ASN A 75 8.30 3.19 -4.17
CA ASN A 75 8.83 4.36 -4.86
C ASN A 75 7.72 5.16 -5.56
N PHE A 76 6.83 4.49 -6.29
CA PHE A 76 5.70 5.13 -6.96
C PHE A 76 4.77 5.85 -5.97
N LEU A 77 4.38 5.20 -4.87
CA LEU A 77 3.51 5.77 -3.83
C LEU A 77 4.14 7.01 -3.18
N SER A 78 5.44 6.97 -2.93
CA SER A 78 6.19 8.07 -2.31
C SER A 78 6.31 9.30 -3.22
N LEU A 79 6.37 9.11 -4.54
CA LEU A 79 6.59 10.19 -5.51
C LEU A 79 5.30 10.70 -6.18
N SER A 80 4.23 9.92 -6.18
CA SER A 80 2.97 10.23 -6.88
C SER A 80 2.03 11.15 -6.11
N GLY A 81 2.31 11.44 -4.84
CA GLY A 81 1.40 12.18 -3.95
C GLY A 81 0.19 11.35 -3.48
N LEU A 82 0.20 10.03 -3.71
CA LEU A 82 -0.83 9.13 -3.19
C LEU A 82 -0.75 8.98 -1.67
N MET A 83 0.48 8.97 -1.12
CA MET A 83 0.67 9.00 0.33
C MET A 83 0.34 10.38 0.89
N ILE A 84 -0.46 10.43 1.95
CA ILE A 84 -0.88 11.67 2.58
C ILE A 84 -0.38 11.76 4.02
N SER A 85 -0.10 12.97 4.48
CA SER A 85 0.29 13.18 5.88
C SER A 85 -0.95 13.30 6.76
N PHE A 86 -1.03 12.47 7.79
CA PHE A 86 -2.02 12.52 8.85
C PHE A 86 -1.51 11.73 10.06
N ASP A 87 -2.22 11.81 11.19
CA ASP A 87 -1.91 11.04 12.39
C ASP A 87 -2.40 9.59 12.27
N TRP A 88 -1.61 8.80 11.56
CA TRP A 88 -1.92 7.40 11.25
C TRP A 88 -1.80 6.46 12.45
N MET A 89 -1.03 6.82 13.49
CA MET A 89 -0.86 5.98 14.68
C MET A 89 -2.11 6.00 15.55
N ASP A 90 -2.74 7.17 15.68
CA ASP A 90 -3.96 7.37 16.44
C ASP A 90 -5.23 7.33 15.55
N TRP A 91 -5.12 6.79 14.33
CA TRP A 91 -6.24 6.70 13.38
C TRP A 91 -7.18 5.53 13.68
N GLU A 92 -8.19 5.78 14.51
CA GLU A 92 -9.19 4.79 14.94
C GLU A 92 -10.02 4.21 13.78
N GLU A 93 -10.36 5.01 12.78
CA GLU A 93 -11.10 4.51 11.60
C GLU A 93 -10.28 3.48 10.82
N GLY A 94 -8.96 3.66 10.72
CA GLY A 94 -8.07 2.68 10.09
C GLY A 94 -8.10 1.33 10.80
N LYS A 95 -8.08 1.33 12.13
CA LYS A 95 -8.19 0.10 12.95
C LYS A 95 -9.53 -0.59 12.70
N TYR A 96 -10.63 0.16 12.69
CA TYR A 96 -11.95 -0.36 12.37
C TYR A 96 -12.00 -1.04 10.99
N TRP A 97 -11.38 -0.45 9.97
CA TRP A 97 -11.31 -1.07 8.65
C TRP A 97 -10.52 -2.37 8.67
N LEU A 98 -9.37 -2.43 9.35
CA LEU A 98 -8.55 -3.64 9.44
C LEU A 98 -9.28 -4.77 10.17
N GLU A 99 -9.95 -4.46 11.28
CA GLU A 99 -10.67 -5.43 12.14
C GLU A 99 -12.03 -5.86 11.57
N SER A 100 -12.61 -5.10 10.65
CA SER A 100 -13.93 -5.43 10.08
C SER A 100 -13.90 -6.70 9.23
N ASP A 101 -14.77 -7.67 9.55
CA ASP A 101 -14.98 -8.88 8.73
C ASP A 101 -16.00 -8.69 7.58
N ARG A 102 -16.44 -7.46 7.34
CA ARG A 102 -17.42 -7.19 6.27
C ARG A 102 -16.84 -7.59 4.91
N PRO A 103 -17.58 -8.40 4.11
CA PRO A 103 -17.22 -8.66 2.72
C PRO A 103 -17.08 -7.33 1.97
N ASN A 104 -16.07 -7.24 1.11
CA ASN A 104 -15.83 -6.09 0.25
C ASN A 104 -15.71 -4.74 0.98
N LYS A 105 -15.29 -4.72 2.26
CA LYS A 105 -15.16 -3.50 3.07
C LYS A 105 -14.39 -2.38 2.35
N TRP A 106 -13.36 -2.73 1.59
CA TRP A 106 -12.54 -1.80 0.83
C TRP A 106 -13.32 -1.03 -0.23
N GLU A 107 -14.33 -1.64 -0.88
CA GLU A 107 -15.13 -1.02 -1.94
C GLU A 107 -15.92 0.20 -1.46
N SER A 108 -16.14 0.31 -0.15
CA SER A 108 -16.87 1.42 0.47
C SER A 108 -16.00 2.62 0.87
N MET A 109 -14.68 2.51 0.72
CA MET A 109 -13.76 3.64 0.95
C MET A 109 -13.89 4.67 -0.17
N ASP A 110 -13.83 5.94 0.20
CA ASP A 110 -13.56 6.99 -0.79
C ASP A 110 -12.05 7.11 -1.08
N VAL A 111 -11.71 8.00 -2.01
CA VAL A 111 -10.31 8.21 -2.45
C VAL A 111 -9.42 8.64 -1.29
N GLU A 112 -9.92 9.46 -0.37
CA GLU A 112 -9.14 9.99 0.74
C GLU A 112 -8.88 8.91 1.78
N THR A 113 -9.91 8.18 2.22
CA THR A 113 -9.78 7.05 3.15
C THR A 113 -8.88 5.96 2.58
N ALA A 114 -8.97 5.66 1.28
CA ALA A 114 -8.09 4.68 0.64
C ALA A 114 -6.61 5.15 0.64
N ARG A 115 -6.35 6.44 0.41
CA ARG A 115 -5.00 7.01 0.50
C ARG A 115 -4.45 7.02 1.92
N GLN A 116 -5.29 7.33 2.91
CA GLN A 116 -4.94 7.22 4.33
C GLN A 116 -4.55 5.77 4.67
N MET A 117 -5.34 4.80 4.21
CA MET A 117 -5.08 3.38 4.43
C MET A 117 -3.78 2.90 3.78
N ILE A 118 -3.54 3.26 2.50
CA ILE A 118 -2.25 2.97 1.83
C ILE A 118 -1.08 3.56 2.62
N THR A 119 -1.20 4.81 3.07
CA THR A 119 -0.15 5.46 3.84
C THR A 119 0.08 4.74 5.17
N ALA A 120 -0.98 4.40 5.91
CA ALA A 120 -0.88 3.72 7.19
C ALA A 120 -0.23 2.34 7.04
N LEU A 121 -0.62 1.56 6.03
CA LEU A 121 -0.05 0.24 5.75
C LEU A 121 1.45 0.34 5.40
N VAL A 122 1.83 1.26 4.49
CA VAL A 122 3.23 1.47 4.11
C VAL A 122 4.07 1.95 5.30
N ARG A 123 3.54 2.86 6.13
CA ARG A 123 4.26 3.31 7.32
C ARG A 123 4.39 2.20 8.36
N ALA A 124 3.34 1.44 8.61
CA ALA A 124 3.38 0.30 9.52
C ALA A 124 4.44 -0.72 9.08
N ASP A 125 4.57 -0.96 7.78
CA ASP A 125 5.60 -1.82 7.19
C ASP A 125 7.02 -1.33 7.51
N TYR A 126 7.28 -0.05 7.27
CA TYR A 126 8.57 0.57 7.60
C TYR A 126 8.92 0.53 9.08
N PHE A 127 7.95 0.73 9.97
CA PHE A 127 8.17 0.66 11.42
C PHE A 127 8.26 -0.78 11.95
N GLY A 128 7.67 -1.74 11.23
CA GLY A 128 7.59 -3.15 11.62
C GLY A 128 8.82 -3.99 11.25
N TYR A 129 9.75 -3.46 10.45
CA TYR A 129 10.85 -4.23 9.83
C TYR A 129 10.34 -5.46 9.06
N SER A 130 9.24 -5.31 8.34
CA SER A 130 8.67 -6.40 7.55
C SER A 130 9.43 -6.61 6.24
N THR A 131 9.35 -7.83 5.73
CA THR A 131 9.82 -8.18 4.38
C THR A 131 8.71 -7.90 3.36
N PRO A 132 9.01 -7.85 2.04
CA PRO A 132 8.00 -7.67 1.00
C PRO A 132 6.82 -8.64 1.12
N THR A 133 7.08 -9.90 1.47
CA THR A 133 6.02 -10.88 1.74
C THR A 133 5.18 -10.50 2.96
N GLY A 134 5.79 -10.13 4.08
CA GLY A 134 5.09 -9.69 5.30
C GLY A 134 4.16 -8.50 5.06
N PHE A 135 4.56 -7.54 4.20
CA PHE A 135 3.69 -6.44 3.78
C PHE A 135 2.40 -6.90 3.09
N LEU A 136 2.53 -7.96 2.28
CA LEU A 136 1.50 -8.44 1.37
C LEU A 136 0.69 -9.61 1.94
N GLU A 137 1.19 -10.26 3.00
CA GLU A 137 0.63 -11.46 3.63
C GLU A 137 -0.84 -11.30 4.02
N SER A 138 -1.21 -10.14 4.54
CA SER A 138 -2.60 -9.88 4.95
C SER A 138 -3.56 -9.69 3.78
N GLY A 139 -3.06 -9.45 2.57
CA GLY A 139 -3.85 -9.06 1.40
C GLY A 139 -4.48 -7.66 1.49
N ASN A 140 -4.42 -7.00 2.65
CA ASN A 140 -5.05 -5.69 2.89
C ASN A 140 -4.52 -4.63 1.94
N PHE A 141 -3.19 -4.55 1.80
CA PHE A 141 -2.55 -3.57 0.92
C PHE A 141 -3.03 -3.70 -0.53
N LEU A 142 -3.04 -4.93 -1.06
CA LEU A 142 -3.44 -5.19 -2.44
C LEU A 142 -4.92 -4.85 -2.67
N ALA A 143 -5.79 -5.20 -1.73
CA ALA A 143 -7.21 -4.91 -1.85
C ALA A 143 -7.49 -3.40 -1.86
N VAL A 144 -6.79 -2.63 -1.01
CA VAL A 144 -6.92 -1.17 -0.96
C VAL A 144 -6.33 -0.53 -2.22
N LEU A 145 -5.15 -1.00 -2.68
CA LEU A 145 -4.50 -0.48 -3.88
C LEU A 145 -5.36 -0.73 -5.13
N ASP A 146 -5.96 -1.90 -5.26
CA ASP A 146 -6.83 -2.23 -6.38
C ASP A 146 -8.08 -1.34 -6.40
N HIS A 147 -8.73 -1.17 -5.25
CA HIS A 147 -9.88 -0.29 -5.12
C HIS A 147 -9.53 1.16 -5.49
N LEU A 148 -8.44 1.69 -4.95
CA LEU A 148 -7.94 3.03 -5.26
C LEU A 148 -7.63 3.19 -6.75
N THR A 149 -7.07 2.16 -7.39
CA THR A 149 -6.84 2.11 -8.83
C THR A 149 -8.13 2.18 -9.64
N GLY A 150 -9.14 1.43 -9.24
CA GLY A 150 -10.48 1.52 -9.84
C GLY A 150 -11.07 2.93 -9.70
N MET A 151 -10.92 3.58 -8.55
CA MET A 151 -11.45 4.93 -8.33
C MET A 151 -10.76 5.98 -9.22
N ILE A 152 -9.43 5.98 -9.23
CA ILE A 152 -8.62 6.95 -9.99
C ILE A 152 -8.83 6.79 -11.50
N THR A 153 -8.91 5.56 -12.02
CA THR A 153 -9.18 5.30 -13.44
C THR A 153 -10.57 5.77 -13.88
N ARG A 154 -11.55 5.76 -12.97
CA ARG A 154 -12.89 6.36 -13.19
C ARG A 154 -12.92 7.88 -13.04
N GLY A 155 -11.79 8.51 -12.74
CA GLY A 155 -11.66 9.97 -12.60
C GLY A 155 -12.08 10.52 -11.23
N GLN A 156 -12.22 9.67 -10.21
CA GLN A 156 -12.44 10.10 -8.83
C GLN A 156 -11.10 10.65 -8.28
N ARG A 157 -11.13 11.86 -7.70
CA ARG A 157 -9.96 12.61 -7.24
C ARG A 157 -10.29 13.44 -6.02
#